data_AF-A0A1F9ALR9-F1
#
_entry.id   AF-A0A1F9ALR9-F1
#
_cell.length_a   1.000
_cell.length_b   1.000
_cell.length_c   1.000
_cell.angle_alpha   90.00
_cell.angle_beta   90.00
_cell.angle_gamma   90.00
#
_symmetry.space_group_name_H-M   'P 1'
#
loop_
_entity.id
_entity.type
_entity.pdbx_description
1 polymer ?
#
loop_
_entity_poly.entity_id
_entity_poly.type
_entity_poly.pdbx_seq_one_letter_code
_entity_poly.pdbx_strand_id
1 'polypeptide(L)'
;MKQRLQWLLRKSPLIWPKLRVPGWAAALVLIAGQALAAGGKPATKLVNVADIRTMGPGLSRWIAEVYNDNLWLYGALVVVTMALMGLILGTVFDRLVGMLGIDLGKIEHHE
;
A
#
# COMPACT_ATOMS: atom_id res chain seq x y z
N MET A 1 5.19 -39.23 25.15
CA MET A 1 4.81 -38.85 23.77
C MET A 1 5.08 -37.39 23.40
N LYS A 2 4.74 -36.40 24.25
CA LYS A 2 4.86 -34.97 23.91
C LYS A 2 6.28 -34.49 23.57
N GLN A 3 7.31 -35.04 24.22
CA GLN A 3 8.71 -34.61 23.99
C GLN A 3 9.29 -35.05 22.64
N ARG A 4 8.85 -36.19 22.10
CA ARG A 4 9.25 -36.69 20.77
C ARG A 4 8.69 -35.82 19.64
N LEU A 5 7.49 -35.28 19.83
CA LEU A 5 6.81 -34.41 18.85
C LEU A 5 7.47 -33.02 18.79
N GLN A 6 7.86 -32.46 19.94
CA GLN A 6 8.57 -31.17 19.99
C GLN A 6 9.97 -31.24 19.36
N TRP A 7 10.65 -32.40 19.48
CA TRP A 7 11.94 -32.63 18.83
C TRP A 7 11.84 -32.72 17.30
N LEU A 8 10.78 -33.31 16.77
CA LEU A 8 10.52 -33.39 15.32
C LEU A 8 10.14 -32.03 14.71
N LEU A 9 9.33 -31.23 15.42
CA LEU A 9 8.93 -29.89 14.96
C LEU A 9 10.14 -28.92 14.89
N ARG A 10 11.09 -29.04 15.82
CA ARG A 10 12.31 -28.22 15.85
C ARG A 10 13.33 -28.57 14.75
N LYS A 11 13.31 -29.80 14.22
CA LYS A 11 14.30 -30.30 13.26
C LYS A 11 13.96 -30.06 11.78
N SER A 12 12.85 -29.39 11.48
CA SER A 12 12.37 -29.24 10.10
C SER A 12 12.42 -27.78 9.61
N PRO A 13 13.62 -27.27 9.22
CA PRO A 13 13.74 -25.93 8.64
C PRO A 13 13.03 -25.80 7.28
N LEU A 14 12.51 -26.90 6.74
CA LEU A 14 11.94 -26.98 5.39
C LEU A 14 10.42 -26.82 5.32
N ILE A 15 9.70 -26.88 6.45
CA ILE A 15 8.22 -26.82 6.46
C ILE A 15 7.70 -25.38 6.59
N TRP A 16 8.43 -24.54 7.34
CA TRP A 16 8.11 -23.12 7.52
C TRP A 16 8.12 -22.31 6.21
N PRO A 17 9.11 -22.43 5.29
CA PRO A 17 9.04 -21.74 4.01
C PRO A 17 7.96 -22.31 3.08
N LYS A 18 7.68 -23.63 3.16
CA LYS A 18 6.68 -24.31 2.32
C LYS A 18 5.23 -24.04 2.73
N LEU A 19 4.96 -23.70 4.00
CA LEU A 19 3.64 -23.23 4.45
C LEU A 19 3.44 -21.72 4.27
N ARG A 20 4.52 -20.91 4.27
CA ARG A 20 4.42 -19.46 4.08
C ARG A 20 3.90 -19.10 2.68
N VAL A 21 4.40 -19.75 1.64
CA VAL A 21 3.99 -19.49 0.24
C VAL A 21 2.48 -19.72 0.01
N PRO A 22 1.88 -20.86 0.40
CA PRO A 22 0.44 -21.05 0.25
C PRO A 22 -0.38 -20.14 1.17
N GLY A 23 0.15 -19.74 2.34
CA GLY A 23 -0.49 -18.74 3.21
C GLY A 23 -0.59 -17.36 2.56
N TRP A 24 0.50 -16.89 1.92
CA TRP A 24 0.48 -15.64 1.15
C TRP A 24 -0.40 -15.74 -0.10
N ALA A 25 -0.36 -16.87 -0.80
CA ALA A 25 -1.25 -17.10 -1.94
C ALA A 25 -2.73 -17.07 -1.50
N ALA A 26 -3.07 -17.70 -0.38
CA ALA A 26 -4.43 -17.66 0.18
C ALA A 26 -4.83 -16.24 0.58
N ALA A 27 -3.93 -15.46 1.20
CA ALA A 27 -4.21 -14.06 1.53
C ALA A 27 -4.49 -13.21 0.29
N LEU A 28 -3.72 -13.39 -0.79
CA LEU A 28 -3.94 -12.69 -2.06
C LEU A 28 -5.27 -13.11 -2.72
N VAL A 29 -5.63 -14.39 -2.65
CA VAL A 29 -6.92 -14.89 -3.16
C VAL A 29 -8.09 -14.33 -2.36
N LEU A 30 -7.96 -14.21 -1.04
CA LEU A 30 -9.00 -13.61 -0.19
C LEU A 30 -9.16 -12.10 -0.47
N ILE A 31 -8.06 -11.37 -0.69
CA ILE A 31 -8.10 -9.95 -1.08
C ILE A 31 -8.72 -9.78 -2.47
N ALA A 32 -8.34 -10.61 -3.44
CA ALA A 32 -8.91 -10.60 -4.79
C ALA A 32 -10.38 -11.05 -4.81
N GLY A 33 -10.79 -11.95 -3.90
CA GLY A 33 -12.18 -12.40 -3.76
C GLY A 33 -13.14 -11.26 -3.42
N GLN A 34 -12.69 -10.25 -2.68
CA GLN A 34 -13.48 -9.05 -2.41
C GLN A 34 -13.77 -8.24 -3.69
N ALA A 35 -12.80 -8.17 -4.61
CA ALA A 35 -12.99 -7.52 -5.91
C ALA A 35 -13.93 -8.31 -6.82
N LEU A 36 -13.90 -9.65 -6.74
CA LEU A 36 -14.79 -10.52 -7.50
C LEU A 36 -16.23 -10.51 -6.97
N ALA A 37 -16.40 -10.42 -5.64
CA ALA A 37 -17.72 -10.33 -4.98
C ALA A 37 -18.40 -8.97 -5.19
N ALA A 38 -17.65 -7.93 -5.53
CA ALA A 38 -18.17 -6.61 -5.91
C ALA A 38 -18.70 -6.56 -7.37
N GLY A 39 -18.70 -7.69 -8.08
CA GLY A 39 -19.12 -7.83 -9.47
C GLY A 39 -20.62 -7.66 -9.70
N GLY A 40 -21.07 -6.40 -9.73
CA GLY A 40 -22.33 -6.03 -10.39
C GLY A 40 -22.31 -6.32 -11.89
N LYS A 41 -23.49 -6.28 -12.55
CA LYS A 41 -23.67 -6.56 -13.98
C LYS A 41 -22.57 -5.89 -14.83
N PRO A 42 -22.01 -6.57 -15.85
CA PRO A 42 -20.95 -6.02 -16.69
C PRO A 42 -21.45 -4.71 -17.31
N ALA A 43 -20.89 -3.59 -16.84
CA ALA A 43 -21.26 -2.29 -17.33
C ALA A 43 -20.70 -2.14 -18.75
N THR A 44 -21.58 -2.27 -19.74
CA THR A 44 -21.29 -2.24 -21.18
C THR A 44 -20.69 -0.92 -21.66
N LYS A 45 -20.77 0.14 -20.85
CA LYS A 45 -20.08 1.42 -21.08
C LYS A 45 -19.76 2.08 -19.74
N LEU A 46 -18.64 1.68 -19.13
CA LEU A 46 -18.08 2.40 -17.97
C LEU A 46 -17.49 3.71 -18.47
N VAL A 47 -18.31 4.76 -18.46
CA VAL A 47 -17.82 6.13 -18.63
C VAL A 47 -17.27 6.55 -17.27
N ASN A 48 -15.95 6.57 -17.18
CA ASN A 48 -15.23 6.87 -15.95
C ASN A 48 -15.18 8.39 -15.74
N VAL A 49 -16.20 8.93 -15.08
CA VAL A 49 -16.39 10.37 -14.81
C VAL A 49 -16.73 10.54 -13.34
N ALA A 50 -16.07 11.48 -12.69
CA ALA A 50 -16.37 11.86 -11.32
C ALA A 50 -17.69 12.64 -11.25
N ASP A 51 -18.62 12.23 -10.38
CA ASP A 51 -19.88 12.94 -10.18
C ASP A 51 -19.67 14.18 -9.31
N ILE A 52 -19.72 15.36 -9.93
CA ILE A 52 -19.51 16.67 -9.26
C ILE A 52 -20.82 17.36 -8.87
N ARG A 53 -21.99 16.77 -9.14
CA ARG A 53 -23.29 17.45 -9.06
C ARG A 53 -23.71 17.79 -7.63
N THR A 54 -23.32 16.95 -6.68
CA THR A 54 -23.62 17.11 -5.25
C THR A 54 -22.42 17.65 -4.46
N MET A 55 -21.30 17.88 -5.13
CA MET A 55 -20.08 18.37 -4.49
C MET A 55 -20.14 19.89 -4.30
N GLY A 56 -20.02 20.32 -3.05
CA GLY A 56 -19.87 21.74 -2.71
C GLY A 56 -18.57 22.35 -3.28
N PRO A 57 -18.47 23.68 -3.35
CA PRO A 57 -17.24 24.34 -3.75
C PRO A 57 -16.10 24.01 -2.78
N GLY A 58 -14.95 23.56 -3.32
CA GLY A 58 -13.80 23.17 -2.52
C GLY A 58 -12.74 22.39 -3.30
N LEU A 59 -11.69 21.97 -2.59
CA LEU A 59 -10.55 21.23 -3.17
C LEU A 59 -10.99 19.91 -3.81
N SER A 60 -11.91 19.18 -3.17
CA SER A 60 -12.44 17.91 -3.69
C SER A 60 -13.12 18.08 -5.05
N ARG A 61 -13.93 19.13 -5.20
CA ARG A 61 -14.58 19.46 -6.47
C ARG A 61 -13.57 19.87 -7.53
N TRP A 62 -12.57 20.67 -7.17
CA TRP A 62 -11.51 21.06 -8.11
C TRP A 62 -10.71 19.85 -8.62
N ILE A 63 -10.35 18.92 -7.74
CA ILE A 63 -9.67 17.67 -8.13
C ILE A 63 -10.56 16.83 -9.06
N ALA A 64 -11.86 16.75 -8.77
CA ALA A 64 -12.83 16.02 -9.59
C ALA A 64 -13.05 16.67 -10.97
N GLU A 65 -13.00 18.00 -11.05
CA GLU A 65 -13.05 18.75 -12.31
C GLU A 65 -11.78 18.47 -13.15
N VAL A 66 -10.59 18.54 -12.54
CA VAL A 66 -9.31 18.20 -13.20
C VAL A 66 -9.31 16.76 -13.73
N TYR A 67 -9.87 15.81 -12.96
CA TYR A 67 -10.02 14.42 -13.38
C TYR A 67 -10.90 14.26 -14.63
N ASN A 68 -12.00 15.01 -14.70
CA ASN A 68 -12.95 14.95 -15.80
C ASN A 68 -12.44 15.67 -17.06
N ASP A 69 -11.70 16.76 -16.91
CA ASP A 69 -11.21 17.57 -18.03
C ASP A 69 -9.99 16.96 -18.71
N ASN A 70 -8.98 16.53 -17.94
CA ASN A 70 -7.75 15.99 -18.50
C ASN A 70 -7.05 14.99 -17.56
N LEU A 71 -7.15 13.71 -17.93
CA LEU A 71 -6.59 12.61 -17.17
C LEU A 71 -5.04 12.64 -17.07
N TRP A 72 -4.34 13.23 -18.04
CA TRP A 72 -2.88 13.38 -17.99
C TRP A 72 -2.47 14.40 -16.93
N LEU A 73 -3.20 15.52 -16.85
CA LEU A 73 -2.93 16.55 -15.85
C LEU A 73 -3.26 16.02 -14.45
N TYR A 74 -4.37 15.30 -14.31
CA TYR A 74 -4.71 14.59 -13.07
C TYR A 74 -3.62 13.59 -12.67
N GLY A 75 -3.13 12.76 -13.60
CA GLY A 75 -2.07 11.80 -13.35
C GLY A 75 -0.78 12.46 -12.86
N ALA A 76 -0.34 13.53 -13.54
CA ALA A 76 0.84 14.30 -13.14
C ALA A 76 0.67 14.92 -11.74
N LEU A 77 -0.51 15.49 -11.46
CA LEU A 77 -0.83 16.07 -10.15
C LEU A 77 -0.71 15.03 -9.03
N VAL A 78 -1.26 13.83 -9.24
CA VAL A 78 -1.21 12.74 -8.25
C VAL A 78 0.23 12.30 -8.00
N VAL A 79 1.03 12.12 -9.06
CA VAL A 79 2.44 11.71 -8.95
C VAL A 79 3.25 12.74 -8.16
N VAL A 80 3.11 14.04 -8.48
CA VAL A 80 3.79 15.12 -7.77
C VAL A 80 3.35 15.17 -6.30
N THR A 81 2.06 15.02 -6.04
CA THR A 81 1.51 15.03 -4.67
C THR A 81 2.08 13.86 -3.85
N MET A 82 2.15 12.66 -4.42
CA MET A 82 2.76 11.50 -3.75
C MET A 82 4.24 11.72 -3.46
N ALA A 83 5.01 12.24 -4.43
CA ALA A 83 6.42 12.53 -4.24
C ALA A 83 6.66 13.57 -3.13
N LEU A 84 5.86 14.64 -3.10
CA LEU A 84 5.93 15.66 -2.06
C LEU A 84 5.56 15.10 -0.68
N MET A 85 4.49 14.32 -0.58
CA MET A 85 4.11 13.67 0.68
C MET A 85 5.21 12.73 1.19
N GLY A 86 5.84 11.96 0.31
CA GLY A 86 6.98 11.10 0.67
C GLY A 86 8.18 11.91 1.19
N LEU A 87 8.52 13.00 0.52
CA LEU A 87 9.60 13.90 0.95
C LEU A 87 9.31 14.55 2.31
N ILE A 88 8.08 15.03 2.51
CA ILE A 88 7.66 15.63 3.79
C ILE A 88 7.76 14.58 4.89
N LEU A 89 7.22 13.38 4.69
CA LEU A 89 7.28 12.32 5.70
C LEU A 89 8.72 11.91 6.02
N GLY A 90 9.58 11.74 5.00
CA GLY A 90 10.99 11.41 5.20
C GLY A 90 11.71 12.48 6.02
N THR A 91 11.60 13.75 5.62
CA THR A 91 12.26 14.86 6.32
C THR A 91 11.72 15.09 7.74
N VAL A 92 10.42 14.85 7.97
CA VAL A 92 9.83 14.90 9.31
C VAL A 92 10.39 13.76 10.16
N PHE A 93 10.48 12.55 9.63
CA PHE A 93 10.97 11.40 10.38
C PHE A 93 12.46 11.57 10.73
N ASP A 94 13.28 12.05 9.81
CA ASP A 94 14.69 12.37 10.05
C ASP A 94 14.84 13.39 11.20
N ARG A 95 14.00 14.42 11.22
CA ARG A 95 13.98 15.39 12.33
C ARG A 95 13.53 14.76 13.64
N LEU A 96 12.48 13.95 13.64
CA LEU A 96 12.00 13.28 14.86
C LEU A 96 13.06 12.35 15.45
N VAL A 97 13.77 11.60 14.60
CA VAL A 97 14.88 10.73 14.99
C VAL A 97 16.03 11.55 15.58
N GLY A 98 16.38 12.68 14.95
CA GLY A 98 17.39 13.60 15.48
C GLY A 98 17.02 14.19 16.85
N MET A 99 15.75 14.50 17.10
CA MET A 99 15.29 14.97 18.42
C MET A 99 15.35 13.88 19.50
N LEU A 100 15.22 12.61 19.12
CA LEU A 100 15.30 11.48 20.04
C LEU A 100 16.75 11.11 20.39
N GLY A 101 17.74 11.78 19.80
CA GLY A 101 19.16 11.54 20.05
C GLY A 101 19.68 10.22 19.46
N ILE A 102 18.90 9.58 18.57
CA ILE A 102 19.33 8.39 17.85
C ILE A 102 19.98 8.86 16.55
N ASP A 103 21.31 8.95 16.55
CA ASP A 103 22.04 9.23 15.33
C ASP A 103 22.12 7.95 14.47
N LEU A 104 21.35 7.90 13.38
CA LEU A 104 21.48 6.89 12.32
C LEU A 104 22.49 7.35 11.24
N GLY A 105 23.46 8.19 11.61
CA GLY A 105 24.64 8.47 10.81
C GLY A 105 25.30 7.19 10.32
N LYS A 106 25.95 7.27 9.14
CA LYS A 106 26.61 6.14 8.45
C LYS A 106 27.20 5.19 9.49
N ILE A 107 26.60 4.02 9.63
CA ILE A 107 27.20 2.91 10.35
C ILE A 107 28.57 2.74 9.69
N GLU A 108 29.62 3.15 10.39
CA GLU A 108 30.98 2.89 9.95
C GLU A 108 31.06 1.39 9.81
N HIS A 109 31.15 0.95 8.55
CA HIS A 109 31.51 -0.40 8.20
C HIS A 109 33.02 -0.52 8.46
N HIS A 110 33.39 -0.45 9.74
CA HIS A 110 34.55 -1.19 10.21
C HIS A 110 34.11 -2.64 10.08
N GLU A 111 34.48 -3.33 8.99
CA GLU A 111 35.05 -4.69 8.86
C GLU A 111 35.22 -5.01 7.36
#